data_AF-A0A2Z5R1B7-F1
#
_entry.id   AF-A0A2Z5R1B7-F1
#
_cell.length_a   1.000
_cell.length_b   1.000
_cell.length_c   1.000
_cell.angle_alpha   90.00
_cell.angle_beta   90.00
_cell.angle_gamma   90.00
#
_symmetry.space_group_name_H-M   'P 1'
#
loop_
_entity.id
_entity.type
_entity.pdbx_description
1 polymer ?
#
loop_
_entity_poly.entity_id
_entity_poly.type
_entity_poly.pdbx_seq_one_letter_code
_entity_poly.pdbx_strand_id
1 'polypeptide(L)'
;MLLAGCSAEVAPGLTFTPAQDYGNRGDITVSAEVLSGNEHNGFHAKAGKVRFFQDGIEVNSAEQKLTEKTGYYRVGASNSHELAGKTISVAVYADDPQDTVKCAIKVTGEDHPVHHSEQAEGKGSAYCQVKLSSGPYQLPAGASGESKHSH
;
A
#
# COMPACT_ATOMS: atom_id res chain seq x y z
N MET A 1 20.32 -32.51 9.05
CA MET A 1 19.21 -31.54 9.06
C MET A 1 19.60 -30.38 8.16
N LEU A 2 19.12 -30.34 6.92
CA LEU A 2 19.18 -29.12 6.12
C LEU A 2 17.99 -28.28 6.54
N LEU A 3 18.22 -27.20 7.30
CA LEU A 3 17.29 -26.08 7.34
C LEU A 3 17.39 -25.41 5.96
N ALA A 4 16.65 -25.94 4.99
CA ALA A 4 16.35 -25.20 3.79
C ALA A 4 15.61 -23.96 4.27
N GLY A 5 16.29 -22.82 4.24
CA GLY A 5 15.65 -21.53 4.44
C GLY A 5 14.43 -21.50 3.55
N CYS A 6 13.26 -21.20 4.11
CA CYS A 6 12.14 -20.73 3.32
C CYS A 6 12.68 -19.55 2.53
N SER A 7 13.04 -19.78 1.27
CA SER A 7 12.95 -18.76 0.23
C SER A 7 11.56 -18.17 0.45
N ALA A 8 11.50 -16.94 0.94
CA ALA A 8 10.24 -16.23 1.03
C ALA A 8 9.69 -16.23 -0.39
N GLU A 9 8.74 -17.12 -0.63
CA GLU A 9 8.00 -17.18 -1.88
C GLU A 9 7.34 -15.81 -1.95
N VAL A 10 7.91 -14.92 -2.77
CA VAL A 10 7.36 -13.59 -3.03
C VAL A 10 5.94 -13.88 -3.46
N ALA A 11 4.96 -13.59 -2.60
CA ALA A 11 3.58 -13.98 -2.83
C ALA A 11 3.21 -13.49 -4.23
N PRO A 12 3.01 -14.41 -5.20
CA PRO A 12 2.72 -13.98 -6.55
C PRO A 12 1.32 -13.36 -6.49
N GLY A 13 1.23 -12.09 -6.81
CA GLY A 13 -0.06 -11.47 -7.01
C GLY A 13 -0.04 -9.96 -6.95
N LEU A 14 0.52 -9.36 -5.89
CA LEU A 14 0.39 -7.92 -5.67
C LEU A 14 1.70 -7.15 -5.82
N THR A 15 1.59 -6.01 -6.50
CA THR A 15 2.65 -5.02 -6.65
C THR A 15 2.20 -3.71 -6.06
N PHE A 16 3.11 -3.02 -5.37
CA PHE A 16 2.90 -1.67 -4.85
C PHE A 16 3.81 -0.73 -5.62
N THR A 17 3.20 0.16 -6.41
CA THR A 17 3.91 1.09 -7.29
C THR A 17 3.68 2.52 -6.84
N PRO A 18 4.70 3.40 -6.82
CA PRO A 18 4.50 4.80 -6.49
C PRO A 18 3.43 5.44 -7.39
N ALA A 19 2.55 6.23 -6.78
CA ALA A 19 1.50 7.00 -7.42
C ALA A 19 1.67 8.50 -7.11
N GLN A 20 1.02 9.35 -7.90
CA GLN A 20 1.05 10.80 -7.68
C GLN A 20 0.01 11.27 -6.64
N ASP A 21 -1.10 10.53 -6.52
CA ASP A 21 -2.25 10.86 -5.67
C ASP A 21 -3.06 9.58 -5.37
N TYR A 22 -4.29 9.74 -4.86
CA TYR A 22 -5.22 8.64 -4.58
C TYR A 22 -5.69 7.84 -5.81
N GLY A 23 -5.33 8.25 -7.04
CA GLY A 23 -5.68 7.54 -8.26
C GLY A 23 -7.12 7.75 -8.74
N ASN A 24 -7.49 6.95 -9.73
CA ASN A 24 -8.78 6.97 -10.41
C ASN A 24 -9.76 5.96 -9.82
N ARG A 25 -11.03 6.05 -10.22
CA ARG A 25 -12.05 5.02 -9.93
C ARG A 25 -11.56 3.65 -10.43
N GLY A 26 -11.64 2.62 -9.59
CA GLY A 26 -11.08 1.29 -9.87
C GLY A 26 -9.77 1.02 -9.13
N ASP A 27 -9.06 2.05 -8.67
CA ASP A 27 -7.79 1.90 -7.97
C ASP A 27 -7.98 1.47 -6.52
N ILE A 28 -7.04 0.66 -6.04
CA ILE A 28 -6.72 0.53 -4.62
C ILE A 28 -5.44 1.32 -4.38
N THR A 29 -5.54 2.36 -3.58
CA THR A 29 -4.41 3.25 -3.30
C THR A 29 -4.15 3.35 -1.82
N VAL A 30 -2.88 3.23 -1.45
CA VAL A 30 -2.38 3.48 -0.11
C VAL A 30 -1.84 4.90 -0.04
N SER A 31 -2.12 5.62 1.04
CA SER A 31 -1.36 6.81 1.43
C SER A 31 -0.59 6.54 2.73
N ALA A 32 0.65 7.00 2.79
CA ALA A 32 1.49 6.95 3.98
C ALA A 32 2.11 8.32 4.22
N GLU A 33 2.14 8.77 5.46
CA GLU A 33 2.67 10.07 5.83
C GLU A 33 3.34 10.01 7.21
N VAL A 34 4.46 10.69 7.35
CA VAL A 34 5.08 10.99 8.65
C VAL A 34 5.09 12.50 8.82
N LEU A 35 4.66 12.96 9.98
CA LEU A 35 4.55 14.36 10.36
C LEU A 35 5.36 14.58 11.64
N SER A 36 6.01 15.74 11.74
CA SER A 36 6.76 16.11 12.94
C SER A 36 5.90 16.06 14.19
N GLY A 37 6.39 15.44 15.26
CA GLY A 37 5.66 15.29 16.52
C GLY A 37 5.47 16.59 17.32
N ASN A 38 6.11 17.68 16.91
CA ASN A 38 6.08 18.95 17.62
C ASN A 38 5.06 19.91 16.99
N GLU A 39 3.91 20.07 17.65
CA GLU A 39 2.81 20.95 17.21
C GLU A 39 3.16 22.44 17.30
N HIS A 40 4.20 22.82 18.05
CA HIS A 40 4.50 24.21 18.36
C HIS A 40 4.83 25.06 17.11
N ASN A 41 5.31 24.43 16.03
CA ASN A 41 5.57 25.06 14.74
C ASN A 41 4.66 24.54 13.61
N GLY A 42 3.61 23.79 13.95
CA GLY A 42 2.78 23.05 12.99
C GLY A 42 3.40 21.71 12.58
N PHE A 43 2.59 20.88 11.91
CA PHE A 43 3.02 19.58 11.40
C PHE A 43 3.80 19.76 10.09
N HIS A 44 5.05 19.31 10.07
CA HIS A 44 5.87 19.25 8.87
C HIS A 44 6.06 17.81 8.42
N ALA A 45 6.00 17.55 7.11
CA ALA A 45 6.27 16.21 6.61
C ALA A 45 7.72 15.78 6.92
N LYS A 46 7.90 14.52 7.26
CA LYS A 46 9.16 13.90 7.67
C LYS A 46 9.44 12.64 6.87
N ALA A 47 10.70 12.26 6.83
CA ALA A 47 11.11 11.00 6.25
C ALA A 47 10.67 9.82 7.13
N GLY A 48 10.52 8.68 6.50
CA GLY A 48 10.18 7.44 7.19
C GLY A 48 10.26 6.26 6.24
N LYS A 49 9.55 5.20 6.60
CA LYS A 49 9.58 3.92 5.90
C LYS A 49 8.18 3.36 5.79
N VAL A 50 7.92 2.64 4.71
CA VAL A 50 6.68 1.92 4.50
C VAL A 50 6.96 0.47 4.08
N ARG A 51 6.17 -0.44 4.62
CA ARG A 51 6.16 -1.87 4.29
C ARG A 51 4.75 -2.31 3.94
N PHE A 52 4.65 -3.19 2.97
CA PHE A 52 3.39 -3.65 2.40
C PHE A 52 3.23 -5.15 2.66
N PHE A 53 2.00 -5.56 2.92
CA PHE A 53 1.68 -6.94 3.23
C PHE A 53 0.41 -7.38 2.49
N GLN A 54 0.39 -8.65 2.11
CA GLN A 54 -0.78 -9.36 1.60
C GLN A 54 -1.01 -10.59 2.47
N ASP A 55 -2.20 -10.71 3.06
CA ASP A 55 -2.56 -11.81 3.98
C ASP A 55 -1.52 -12.01 5.10
N GLY A 56 -0.87 -10.93 5.54
CA GLY A 56 0.20 -10.94 6.56
C GLY A 56 1.60 -11.28 6.04
N ILE A 57 1.76 -11.57 4.75
CA ILE A 57 3.05 -11.83 4.10
C ILE A 57 3.58 -10.54 3.49
N GLU A 58 4.83 -10.18 3.79
CA GLU A 58 5.45 -9.00 3.19
C GLU A 58 5.62 -9.17 1.67
N VAL A 59 5.20 -8.15 0.93
CA VAL A 59 5.26 -8.10 -0.53
C VAL A 59 6.20 -6.97 -0.95
N ASN A 60 6.84 -7.12 -2.11
CA ASN A 60 7.91 -6.22 -2.55
C ASN A 60 8.97 -6.06 -1.45
N SER A 61 9.59 -7.17 -1.04
CA SER A 61 10.50 -7.42 0.10
C SER A 61 11.60 -6.39 0.44
N ALA A 62 11.68 -5.27 -0.27
CA ALA A 62 12.44 -4.09 0.11
C ALA A 62 11.52 -3.05 0.78
N GLU A 63 11.85 -2.72 2.04
CA GLU A 63 11.36 -1.51 2.72
C GLU A 63 11.51 -0.29 1.80
N GLN A 64 10.41 0.44 1.59
CA GLN A 64 10.43 1.63 0.74
C GLN A 64 10.62 2.88 1.60
N LYS A 65 11.52 3.76 1.16
CA LYS A 65 11.73 5.05 1.80
C LYS A 65 10.54 5.97 1.53
N LEU A 66 9.99 6.54 2.59
CA LEU A 66 9.05 7.65 2.54
C LEU A 66 9.85 8.95 2.56
N THR A 67 9.65 9.80 1.56
CA THR A 67 10.21 11.15 1.53
C THR A 67 9.39 12.10 2.43
N GLU A 68 9.87 13.32 2.67
CA GLU A 68 9.19 14.37 3.44
C GLU A 68 7.94 14.95 2.72
N LYS A 69 6.98 14.08 2.37
CA LYS A 69 5.67 14.37 1.80
C LYS A 69 4.79 13.13 1.93
N THR A 70 3.48 13.26 1.74
CA THR A 70 2.60 12.10 1.61
C THR A 70 3.07 11.22 0.45
N GLY A 71 3.33 9.95 0.74
CA GLY A 71 3.61 8.91 -0.25
C GLY A 71 2.30 8.23 -0.67
N TYR A 72 2.07 8.11 -1.97
CA TYR A 72 0.95 7.36 -2.53
C TYR A 72 1.45 6.11 -3.24
N TYR A 73 0.75 4.99 -3.08
CA TYR A 73 1.12 3.71 -3.69
C TYR A 73 -0.12 3.03 -4.26
N ARG A 74 -0.11 2.75 -5.56
CA ARG A 74 -1.16 1.97 -6.22
C ARG A 74 -0.86 0.49 -6.05
N VAL A 75 -1.89 -0.26 -5.65
CA VAL A 75 -1.87 -1.72 -5.60
C VAL A 75 -2.26 -2.26 -6.97
N GLY A 76 -1.35 -2.97 -7.62
CA GLY A 76 -1.59 -3.66 -8.88
C GLY A 76 -1.59 -5.17 -8.70
N ALA A 77 -2.33 -5.87 -9.56
CA ALA A 77 -2.34 -7.33 -9.63
C ALA A 77 -2.20 -7.81 -11.08
N SER A 78 -1.70 -9.03 -11.29
CA SER A 78 -1.59 -9.60 -12.64
C SER A 78 -2.95 -10.06 -13.17
N ASN A 79 -3.88 -10.41 -12.27
CA ASN A 79 -5.28 -10.66 -12.59
C ASN A 79 -6.19 -10.25 -11.41
N SER A 80 -7.48 -10.08 -11.68
CA SER A 80 -8.46 -9.63 -10.67
C SER A 80 -8.76 -10.67 -9.59
N HIS A 81 -8.51 -11.95 -9.84
CA HIS A 81 -8.68 -13.02 -8.85
C HIS A 81 -7.64 -12.97 -7.73
N GLU A 82 -6.47 -12.38 -8.00
CA GLU A 82 -5.41 -12.19 -7.00
C GLU A 82 -5.78 -11.17 -5.93
N LEU A 83 -6.77 -10.31 -6.16
CA LEU A 83 -7.28 -9.33 -5.18
C LEU A 83 -8.49 -9.86 -4.40
N ALA A 84 -9.27 -10.77 -4.98
CA ALA A 84 -10.52 -11.24 -4.40
C ALA A 84 -10.32 -11.89 -3.02
N GLY A 85 -10.99 -11.33 -2.00
CA GLY A 85 -10.97 -11.86 -0.63
C GLY A 85 -9.65 -11.66 0.13
N LYS A 86 -8.68 -10.95 -0.46
CA LYS A 86 -7.37 -10.71 0.14
C LYS A 86 -7.40 -9.66 1.22
N THR A 87 -6.46 -9.75 2.17
CA THR A 87 -6.20 -8.66 3.10
C THR A 87 -4.96 -7.92 2.64
N ILE A 88 -5.09 -6.61 2.42
CA ILE A 88 -3.96 -5.73 2.18
C ILE A 88 -3.66 -5.01 3.48
N SER A 89 -2.39 -4.97 3.87
CA SER A 89 -1.97 -4.22 5.05
C SER A 89 -0.72 -3.40 4.78
N VAL A 90 -0.60 -2.30 5.53
CA VAL A 90 0.48 -1.33 5.39
C VAL A 90 0.98 -1.00 6.77
N ALA A 91 2.29 -1.05 6.96
CA ALA A 91 2.95 -0.55 8.15
C ALA A 91 3.84 0.63 7.77
N VAL A 92 3.66 1.75 8.47
CA VAL A 92 4.46 2.96 8.28
C VAL A 92 5.24 3.22 9.57
N TYR A 93 6.51 3.58 9.43
CA TYR A 93 7.42 3.85 10.53
C TYR A 93 8.09 5.21 10.33
N ALA A 94 8.08 6.03 11.37
CA ALA A 94 8.89 7.24 11.42
C ALA A 94 10.34 6.88 11.79
N ASP A 95 11.28 7.70 11.34
CA ASP A 95 12.67 7.62 11.81
C ASP A 95 12.81 8.14 13.26
N ASP A 96 11.97 9.08 13.69
CA ASP A 96 11.85 9.56 15.07
C ASP A 96 10.57 8.98 15.73
N PRO A 97 10.66 8.26 16.87
CA PRO A 97 9.50 7.71 17.56
C PRO A 97 8.51 8.77 18.10
N GLN A 98 8.90 10.04 18.17
CA GLN A 98 8.01 11.13 18.56
C GLN A 98 7.16 11.65 17.42
N ASP A 99 7.54 11.39 16.17
CA ASP A 99 6.81 11.84 15.00
C ASP A 99 5.47 11.09 14.85
N THR A 100 4.47 11.82 14.37
CA THR A 100 3.15 11.29 14.09
C THR A 100 3.18 10.58 12.74
N VAL A 101 2.67 9.36 12.71
CA VAL A 101 2.55 8.54 11.51
C VAL A 101 1.09 8.38 11.16
N LYS A 102 0.76 8.52 9.88
CA LYS A 102 -0.57 8.29 9.32
C LYS A 102 -0.49 7.32 8.17
N CYS A 103 -1.44 6.40 8.09
CA CYS A 103 -1.63 5.60 6.89
C CYS A 103 -3.10 5.43 6.58
N ALA A 104 -3.41 5.33 5.29
CA ALA A 104 -4.76 5.05 4.81
C ALA A 104 -4.73 4.11 3.62
N ILE A 105 -5.74 3.27 3.50
CA ILE A 105 -5.99 2.46 2.30
C ILE A 105 -7.35 2.84 1.74
N LYS A 106 -7.39 3.32 0.50
CA LYS A 106 -8.61 3.71 -0.19
C LYS A 106 -8.90 2.72 -1.31
N VAL A 107 -10.03 2.04 -1.22
CA VAL A 107 -10.55 1.15 -2.28
C VAL A 107 -11.61 1.91 -3.07
N THR A 108 -11.40 2.10 -4.38
CA THR A 108 -12.32 2.86 -5.25
C THR A 108 -12.94 2.03 -6.38
N GLY A 109 -12.73 0.71 -6.37
CA GLY A 109 -13.08 -0.21 -7.47
C GLY A 109 -14.12 -1.30 -7.18
N GLU A 110 -14.87 -1.22 -6.08
CA GLU A 110 -15.95 -2.19 -5.82
C GLU A 110 -17.28 -1.73 -6.44
N ASP A 111 -18.00 -2.65 -7.09
CA ASP A 111 -19.31 -2.42 -7.75
C ASP A 111 -20.41 -1.97 -6.77
N HIS A 112 -20.20 -2.20 -5.47
CA HIS A 112 -20.98 -1.55 -4.41
C HIS A 112 -20.11 -0.46 -3.77
N PRO A 113 -20.67 0.73 -3.46
CA PRO A 113 -19.93 1.88 -2.97
C PRO A 113 -19.53 1.65 -1.51
N VAL A 114 -18.60 0.73 -1.28
CA VAL A 114 -17.95 0.61 0.00
C VAL A 114 -16.69 1.45 -0.12
N HIS A 115 -16.84 2.73 0.23
CA HIS A 115 -15.71 3.61 0.52
C HIS A 115 -15.01 3.07 1.78
N HIS A 116 -14.37 1.90 1.68
CA HIS A 116 -13.51 1.36 2.72
C HIS A 116 -12.22 2.19 2.68
N SER A 117 -12.24 3.30 3.42
CA SER A 117 -11.03 3.96 3.87
C SER A 117 -10.74 3.47 5.28
N GLU A 118 -9.78 2.55 5.45
CA GLU A 118 -9.19 2.36 6.77
C GLU A 118 -8.09 3.41 6.94
N GLN A 119 -8.12 4.10 8.08
CA GLN A 119 -7.13 5.10 8.44
C GLN A 119 -6.61 4.75 9.83
N ALA A 120 -5.30 4.85 10.00
CA ALA A 120 -4.66 4.68 11.29
C ALA A 120 -3.67 5.82 11.53
N GLU A 121 -3.57 6.23 12.78
CA GLU A 121 -2.61 7.23 13.26
C GLU A 121 -1.91 6.71 14.52
N GLY A 122 -0.62 7.00 14.66
CA GLY A 122 0.14 6.64 15.85
C GLY A 122 1.44 7.43 15.96
N LYS A 123 2.12 7.31 17.09
CA LYS A 123 3.47 7.90 17.30
C LYS A 123 4.53 6.87 16.97
N GLY A 124 5.50 7.24 16.14
CA GLY A 124 6.58 6.38 15.68
C GLY A 124 6.14 5.33 14.65
N SER A 125 4.92 4.80 14.73
CA SER A 125 4.37 3.89 13.73
C SER A 125 2.85 3.91 13.66
N ALA A 126 2.33 3.48 12.51
CA ALA A 126 0.91 3.20 12.30
C ALA A 126 0.74 1.98 11.38
N TYR A 127 -0.37 1.28 11.56
CA TYR A 127 -0.74 0.12 10.75
C TYR A 127 -2.20 0.23 10.34
N CYS A 128 -2.46 0.09 9.05
CA CYS A 128 -3.80 0.08 8.46
C CYS A 128 -3.93 -1.15 7.57
N GLN A 129 -5.12 -1.73 7.54
CA GLN A 129 -5.43 -2.89 6.72
C GLN A 129 -6.78 -2.72 6.03
N VAL A 130 -7.04 -3.53 5.02
CA VAL A 130 -8.37 -3.62 4.42
C VAL A 130 -8.56 -5.03 3.91
N LYS A 131 -9.73 -5.61 4.19
CA LYS A 131 -10.14 -6.85 3.56
C LYS A 131 -10.94 -6.53 2.31
N LEU A 132 -10.41 -6.99 1.19
CA LEU A 132 -11.01 -6.91 -0.13
C LEU A 132 -12.22 -7.84 -0.22
N SER A 133 -13.29 -7.38 -0.86
CA SER A 133 -14.45 -8.22 -1.18
C SER A 133 -14.04 -9.42 -2.05
N SER A 134 -14.83 -10.50 -1.99
CA SER A 134 -14.63 -11.69 -2.81
C SER A 134 -15.20 -11.57 -4.23
N GLY A 135 -15.67 -10.38 -4.62
CA GLY A 135 -16.26 -10.10 -5.94
C GLY A 135 -15.21 -9.83 -7.03
N PRO A 136 -15.63 -9.75 -8.29
CA PRO A 136 -14.71 -9.42 -9.39
C PRO A 136 -14.20 -7.97 -9.25
N TYR A 137 -12.88 -7.80 -9.15
CA TYR A 137 -12.24 -6.48 -9.23
C TYR A 137 -12.15 -6.02 -10.68
N GLN A 138 -12.64 -4.80 -10.96
CA GLN A 138 -12.34 -4.12 -12.22
C GLN A 138 -10.93 -3.52 -12.12
N LEU A 139 -9.95 -4.22 -12.69
CA LEU A 139 -8.61 -3.66 -12.82
C LEU A 139 -8.64 -2.45 -13.77
N PRO A 140 -7.87 -1.38 -13.50
CA PRO A 140 -7.72 -0.28 -14.45
C PRO A 140 -7.20 -0.82 -15.78
N ALA A 141 -7.84 -0.45 -16.90
CA ALA A 141 -7.33 -0.74 -18.22
C ALA A 141 -5.97 -0.03 -18.40
N GLY A 142 -4.88 -0.79 -18.30
CA GLY A 142 -3.51 -0.26 -18.40
C GLY A 142 -2.40 -1.07 -17.72
N ALA A 143 -2.72 -2.12 -16.94
CA ALA A 143 -1.69 -3.01 -16.37
C ALA A 143 -1.20 -4.11 -17.33
N SER A 144 -1.75 -4.19 -18.55
CA SER A 144 -1.15 -5.00 -19.60
C SER A 144 -0.12 -4.14 -20.33
N GLY A 145 1.16 -4.48 -20.12
CA GLY A 145 2.22 -4.06 -21.04
C GLY A 145 1.94 -4.66 -22.42
N GLU A 146 1.10 -4.01 -23.23
CA GLU A 146 1.14 -4.18 -24.67
C GLU A 146 2.39 -3.44 -25.17
N SER A 147 3.52 -4.14 -25.08
CA SER A 147 4.65 -3.90 -25.95
C SER A 147 4.14 -4.08 -27.38
N LYS A 148 3.77 -2.98 -28.05
CA LYS A 148 3.50 -3.00 -29.49
C LYS A 148 4.80 -3.34 -30.21
N HIS A 149 5.01 -4.63 -30.45
CA HIS A 149 5.96 -5.13 -31.41
C HIS A 149 5.26 -5.16 -32.79
N SER A 150 5.81 -4.36 -33.69
CA SER A 150 5.89 -4.51 -35.16
C SER A 150 4.74 -5.14 -35.93
N HIS A 151 4.22 -4.39 -36.91
CA HIS A 151 4.42 -4.71 -38.33
C HIS A 151 4.29 -3.45 -39.19
#